data_AF-U5D1E7-F1
#
_entry.id   AF-U5D1E7-F1
#
_cell.length_a   1.000
_cell.length_b   1.000
_cell.length_c   1.000
_cell.angle_alpha   90.00
_cell.angle_beta   90.00
_cell.angle_gamma   90.00
#
_symmetry.space_group_name_H-M   'P 1'
#
loop_
_entity.id
_entity.type
_entity.pdbx_description
1 polymer ?
#
loop_
_entity_poly.entity_id
_entity_poly.type
_entity_poly.pdbx_seq_one_letter_code
_entity_poly.pdbx_strand_id
1 'polypeptide(L)'
;MQKELIGFETLDLSAPGLPPKLKLYMEAEPLLLGKDSRMGIREMVSAVGHACVNSIDLLSQYINYKPGHQCPDDWDIAQKLMLRGCEPLPSRRCL
;
A
#
# COMPACT_ATOMS: atom_id res chain seq x y z
N MET A 1 -6.74 8.02 20.81
CA MET A 1 -5.91 9.11 20.24
C MET A 1 -4.50 8.55 20.02
N GLN A 2 -4.29 7.72 18.99
CA GLN A 2 -2.97 7.22 18.59
C GLN A 2 -2.49 8.06 17.40
N LYS A 3 -2.24 9.34 17.66
CA LYS A 3 -1.57 10.24 16.72
C LYS A 3 -0.15 10.39 17.20
N GLU A 4 0.68 9.37 17.02
CA GLU A 4 2.15 9.42 17.13
C GLU A 4 2.75 8.02 16.95
N LEU A 5 2.46 7.38 15.80
CA LEU A 5 3.36 6.34 15.31
C LEU A 5 4.10 6.86 14.07
N ILE A 6 5.34 7.28 14.33
CA ILE A 6 6.48 7.20 13.40
C ILE A 6 6.36 8.07 12.14
N GLY A 7 6.20 9.40 12.21
CA GLY A 7 6.58 10.30 11.11
C GLY A 7 5.99 10.05 9.70
N PHE A 8 4.97 9.20 9.55
CA PHE A 8 4.25 8.98 8.30
C PHE A 8 3.16 10.04 8.25
N GLU A 9 3.34 11.10 7.46
CA GLU A 9 2.22 11.96 7.05
C GLU A 9 1.22 11.08 6.29
N THR A 10 0.17 10.68 6.99
CA THR A 10 -0.84 9.73 6.52
C THR A 10 -1.39 10.15 5.17
N LEU A 11 -1.28 9.28 4.16
CA LEU A 11 -2.11 9.37 2.96
C LEU A 11 -3.57 9.54 3.39
N ASP A 12 -4.24 10.59 2.92
CA ASP A 12 -5.67 10.75 3.17
C ASP A 12 -6.45 9.72 2.33
N LEU A 13 -6.78 8.59 2.97
CA LEU A 13 -7.58 7.51 2.38
C LEU A 13 -9.02 7.94 2.05
N SER A 14 -9.42 9.15 2.44
CA SER A 14 -10.72 9.77 2.12
C SER A 14 -10.68 10.60 0.85
N ALA A 15 -9.52 10.74 0.20
CA ALA A 15 -9.38 11.55 -1.01
C ALA A 15 -10.29 11.02 -2.15
N PRO A 16 -11.11 11.90 -2.76
CA PRO A 16 -11.97 11.52 -3.88
C PRO A 16 -11.09 11.15 -5.09
N GLY A 17 -11.03 9.87 -5.44
CA GLY A 17 -10.21 9.34 -6.53
C GLY A 17 -9.32 8.16 -6.14
N LEU A 18 -9.25 7.80 -4.86
CA LEU A 18 -8.49 6.64 -4.43
C LEU A 18 -9.19 5.33 -4.86
N PRO A 19 -8.51 4.41 -5.55
CA PRO A 19 -9.12 3.14 -5.94
C PRO A 19 -9.47 2.31 -4.69
N PRO A 20 -10.65 1.67 -4.61
CA PRO A 20 -11.08 0.91 -3.43
C PRO A 20 -10.10 -0.18 -3.00
N LYS A 21 -9.40 -0.80 -3.96
CA LYS A 21 -8.35 -1.79 -3.67
C LYS A 21 -7.17 -1.19 -2.91
N LEU A 22 -6.79 0.06 -3.18
CA LEU A 22 -5.67 0.69 -2.47
C LEU A 22 -6.01 0.95 -1.01
N LYS A 23 -7.26 1.31 -0.73
CA LYS A 23 -7.74 1.41 0.65
C LYS A 23 -7.55 0.09 1.39
N LEU A 24 -7.90 -1.04 0.76
CA LEU A 24 -7.68 -2.37 1.34
C LEU A 24 -6.19 -2.71 1.57
N TYR A 25 -5.28 -2.26 0.69
CA TYR A 25 -3.84 -2.47 0.93
C TYR A 25 -3.31 -1.60 2.08
N MET A 26 -3.78 -0.36 2.17
CA MET A 26 -3.31 0.60 3.16
C MET A 26 -4.02 0.47 4.51
N GLU A 27 -5.11 -0.30 4.57
CA GLU A 27 -5.83 -0.59 5.80
C GLU A 27 -4.92 -1.36 6.76
N ALA A 28 -5.00 -1.01 8.04
CA ALA A 28 -4.23 -1.66 9.08
C ALA A 28 -4.74 -3.10 9.25
N GLU A 29 -3.88 -4.07 9.01
CA GLU A 29 -4.19 -5.50 9.18
C GLU A 29 -3.68 -5.97 10.55
N PRO A 30 -4.47 -6.72 11.32
CA PRO A 30 -4.03 -7.24 12.61
C PRO A 30 -2.87 -8.23 12.41
N LEU A 31 -1.91 -8.15 13.33
CA LEU A 31 -0.80 -9.10 13.36
C LEU A 31 -1.31 -10.49 13.69
N LEU A 32 -0.96 -11.46 12.84
CA LEU A 32 -1.36 -12.87 12.99
C LEU A 32 -0.93 -13.48 14.34
N LEU A 33 0.19 -13.01 14.88
CA LEU A 33 0.76 -13.48 16.15
C LEU A 33 0.33 -12.63 17.37
N GLY A 34 -0.61 -11.70 17.18
CA GLY A 34 -1.02 -10.75 18.21
C GLY A 34 -0.02 -9.62 18.41
N LYS A 35 -0.01 -9.03 19.60
CA LYS A 35 0.79 -7.83 19.90
C LYS A 35 2.29 -8.14 19.81
N ASP A 36 3.03 -7.39 19.00
CA ASP A 36 4.50 -7.50 18.97
C ASP A 36 5.08 -7.01 20.30
N SER A 37 5.90 -7.85 20.95
CA SER A 37 6.46 -7.55 22.27
C SER A 37 7.54 -6.45 22.26
N ARG A 38 8.12 -6.12 21.10
CA ARG A 38 9.19 -5.12 20.97
C ARG A 38 8.63 -3.75 20.63
N MET A 39 7.73 -3.69 19.65
CA MET A 39 7.13 -2.47 19.13
C MET A 39 5.79 -2.15 19.80
N GLY A 40 5.17 -3.11 20.48
CA GLY A 40 3.88 -2.93 21.14
C GLY A 40 2.70 -2.73 20.17
N ILE A 41 2.91 -2.90 18.86
CA ILE A 41 1.88 -2.77 17.84
C ILE A 41 1.03 -4.04 17.76
N ARG A 42 -0.25 -3.89 17.41
CA ARG A 42 -1.19 -4.99 17.17
C ARG A 42 -1.59 -5.14 15.72
N GLU A 43 -1.32 -4.11 14.93
CA GLU A 43 -1.74 -3.98 13.55
C GLU A 43 -0.56 -3.43 12.74
N MET A 44 -0.48 -3.82 11.47
CA MET A 44 0.54 -3.38 10.54
C MET A 44 -0.14 -2.82 9.30
N VAL A 45 0.31 -1.64 8.87
CA VAL A 45 -0.10 -1.05 7.59
C VAL A 45 0.90 -1.46 6.51
N SER A 46 0.43 -1.61 5.27
CA SER A 46 1.37 -1.88 4.18
C SER A 46 2.31 -0.69 3.97
N ALA A 47 3.58 -0.99 3.74
CA ALA A 47 4.54 0.03 3.33
C ALA A 47 4.25 0.36 1.86
N VAL A 48 3.70 1.55 1.62
CA VAL A 48 3.57 2.13 0.28
C VAL A 48 4.24 3.50 0.32
N GLY A 49 5.09 3.79 -0.66
CA GLY A 49 5.78 5.09 -0.73
C GLY A 49 4.81 6.27 -0.74
N HIS A 50 5.04 7.32 0.06
CA HIS A 50 4.15 8.49 0.11
C HIS A 50 3.99 9.16 -1.27
N ALA A 51 5.03 9.17 -2.09
CA ALA A 51 4.99 9.77 -3.42
C ALA A 51 4.05 9.04 -4.40
N CYS A 52 3.56 7.83 -4.05
CA CYS A 52 2.54 7.13 -4.82
C CYS A 52 1.23 7.93 -4.97
N VAL A 53 0.92 8.86 -4.05
CA VAL A 53 -0.24 9.79 -4.15
C VAL A 53 -0.20 10.60 -5.43
N ASN A 54 0.99 10.97 -5.88
CA ASN A 54 1.16 11.79 -7.09
C ASN A 54 0.96 10.97 -8.38
N SER A 55 0.71 9.67 -8.27
CA SER A 55 0.59 8.72 -9.38
C SER A 55 -0.54 7.72 -9.19
N ILE A 56 -1.67 8.16 -8.61
CA ILE A 56 -2.84 7.31 -8.32
C ILE A 56 -3.35 6.58 -9.57
N ASP A 57 -3.30 7.19 -10.76
CA ASP A 57 -3.76 6.54 -12.00
C ASP A 57 -2.93 5.31 -12.36
N LEU A 58 -1.59 5.44 -12.29
CA LEU A 58 -0.66 4.35 -12.55
C LEU A 58 -0.75 3.30 -11.46
N LEU A 59 -0.90 3.74 -10.21
CA LEU A 59 -1.06 2.86 -9.06
C LEU A 59 -2.35 2.04 -9.16
N SER A 60 -3.45 2.66 -9.62
CA SER A 60 -4.74 2.00 -9.85
C SER A 60 -4.63 0.88 -10.87
N GLN A 61 -3.86 1.11 -11.94
CA GLN A 61 -3.56 0.07 -12.93
C GLN A 61 -2.67 -1.03 -12.35
N TYR A 62 -1.63 -0.64 -11.60
CA TYR A 62 -0.71 -1.59 -10.95
C TYR A 62 -1.43 -2.49 -9.93
N ILE A 63 -2.43 -2.00 -9.19
CA ILE A 63 -3.17 -2.83 -8.23
C ILE A 63 -4.37 -3.53 -8.86
N ASN A 64 -4.58 -3.40 -10.17
CA ASN A 64 -5.67 -4.05 -10.89
C ASN A 64 -5.30 -5.48 -11.31
N TYR A 65 -5.11 -6.34 -10.31
CA TYR A 65 -4.91 -7.77 -10.52
C TYR A 65 -5.92 -8.59 -9.72
N LYS A 66 -6.02 -9.89 -10.02
CA LYS A 66 -6.85 -10.83 -9.27
C LYS A 66 -5.98 -11.60 -8.27
N PRO A 67 -6.25 -11.53 -6.96
CA PRO A 67 -5.54 -12.32 -5.96
C PRO A 67 -5.66 -13.82 -6.27
N GLY A 68 -4.61 -14.59 -6.01
CA GLY A 68 -4.63 -16.03 -6.26
C GLY A 68 -4.67 -16.38 -7.77
N HIS A 69 -4.22 -15.50 -8.65
CA HIS A 69 -4.02 -15.75 -10.07
C HIS A 69 -2.62 -15.31 -10.50
N GLN A 70 -2.23 -15.62 -11.74
CA GLN A 70 -0.98 -15.14 -12.32
C GLN A 70 -0.94 -13.61 -12.31
N CYS A 71 0.20 -13.07 -11.88
CA CYS A 71 0.44 -11.64 -11.93
C CYS A 71 0.47 -11.17 -13.40
N PRO A 72 -0.24 -10.09 -13.73
CA PRO A 72 -0.14 -9.50 -15.06
C PRO A 72 1.26 -8.88 -15.25
N ASP A 73 1.73 -8.90 -16.49
CA ASP A 73 3.07 -8.42 -16.88
C ASP A 73 3.05 -6.91 -17.12
N ASP A 74 3.17 -6.16 -16.03
CA ASP A 74 3.08 -4.69 -16.01
C ASP A 74 4.36 -4.08 -15.42
N TRP A 75 5.50 -4.65 -15.83
CA TRP A 75 6.84 -4.16 -15.48
C TRP A 75 7.01 -2.68 -15.81
N ASP A 76 6.45 -2.22 -16.93
CA ASP A 76 6.56 -0.83 -17.36
C ASP A 76 5.82 0.13 -16.41
N ILE A 77 4.66 -0.30 -15.88
CA ILE A 77 3.89 0.46 -14.87
C ILE A 77 4.67 0.50 -13.55
N ALA A 78 5.20 -0.66 -13.13
CA ALA A 78 6.03 -0.76 -11.93
C ALA A 78 7.23 0.20 -12.00
N GLN A 79 7.96 0.19 -13.12
CA GLN A 79 9.11 1.06 -13.34
C GLN A 79 8.72 2.55 -13.34
N LYS A 80 7.60 2.92 -13.98
CA LYS A 80 7.10 4.30 -13.95
C LYS A 80 6.77 4.76 -12.54
N LEU A 81 6.18 3.89 -11.72
CA LEU A 81 5.88 4.19 -10.31
C LEU A 81 7.18 4.37 -9.50
N MET A 82 8.14 3.46 -9.63
CA MET A 82 9.45 3.58 -8.97
C MET A 82 10.17 4.88 -9.35
N LEU A 83 10.21 5.22 -10.64
CA LEU A 83 10.82 6.46 -11.14
C LEU A 83 10.12 7.73 -10.60
N ARG A 84 8.85 7.62 -10.19
CA ARG A 84 8.11 8.70 -9.54
C ARG A 84 8.21 8.68 -8.00
N GLY A 85 9.09 7.85 -7.45
CA GLY A 85 9.35 7.74 -6.01
C GLY A 85 8.32 6.90 -5.25
N CYS A 86 7.48 6.14 -5.96
CA CYS A 86 6.51 5.22 -5.36
C CYS A 86 7.22 3.92 -4.93
N GLU A 87 8.17 4.04 -4.00
CA GLU A 87 8.95 2.95 -3.43
C GLU A 87 8.77 2.99 -1.90
N PRO A 88 8.44 1.86 -1.24
CA PRO A 88 8.15 0.54 -1.82
C PRO A 88 6.78 0.48 -2.52
N LEU A 89 6.68 -0.38 -3.54
CA LEU A 89 5.41 -0.68 -4.22
C LEU A 89 4.53 -1.58 -3.34
N PRO A 90 3.19 -1.49 -3.46
CA PRO A 90 2.29 -2.39 -2.75
C PRO A 90 2.55 -3.85 -3.12
N SER A 91 2.71 -4.71 -2.11
CA SER A 91 2.86 -6.15 -2.30
C SER A 91 1.63 -6.74 -2.99
N ARG A 92 1.86 -7.52 -4.06
CA ARG A 92 0.81 -8.23 -4.79
C ARG A 92 0.63 -9.65 -4.23
N ARG A 93 -0.62 -10.11 -4.12
CA ARG A 93 -1.06 -11.44 -3.66
C ARG A 93 -1.33 -12.36 -4.87
N CYS A 94 -0.43 -12.40 -5.83
CA CYS A 94 -0.48 -13.33 -6.96
C CYS A 94 -0.06 -14.75 -6.52
N LEU A 95 -0.33 -15.76 -7.36
CA LEU A 95 0.16 -17.14 -7.18
C LEU A 95 1.61 -17.30 -7.59
#